data_AF-A0A7W0WAN9-F1
#
_entry.id   AF-A0A7W0WAN9-F1
#
_cell.length_a   1.000
_cell.length_b   1.000
_cell.length_c   1.000
_cell.angle_alpha   90.00
_cell.angle_beta   90.00
_cell.angle_gamma   90.00
#
_symmetry.space_group_name_H-M   'P 1'
#
loop_
_entity.id
_entity.type
_entity.pdbx_description
1 polymer ?
#
loop_
_entity_poly.entity_id
_entity_poly.type
_entity_poly.pdbx_seq_one_letter_code
_entity_poly.pdbx_strand_id
1 'polypeptide(L)'
;MATTTASLNTASPTEGKTLARATAALLFLETLLMIAPIVILGAAINWPASLDEPASVVLPLIVAQSGAVRLGYFLYLLYSVLFWPIALLVVRSVAGRSTPGLLLQLATGFGVASAVLRTLGIIRWLFPMPLLAQSYV
;
A
#
# COMPACT_ATOMS: atom_id res chain seq x y z
N MET A 1 -7.84 15.15 53.48
CA MET A 1 -7.01 15.60 52.34
C MET A 1 -6.73 14.36 51.49
N ALA A 2 -7.49 14.14 50.43
CA ALA A 2 -7.46 12.89 49.66
C ALA A 2 -6.39 12.95 48.56
N THR A 3 -5.33 12.16 48.72
CA THR A 3 -4.27 12.00 47.72
C THR A 3 -4.79 11.09 46.60
N THR A 4 -5.11 11.69 45.45
CA THR A 4 -5.48 10.95 44.24
C THR A 4 -4.22 10.34 43.61
N THR A 5 -3.99 9.04 43.83
CA THR A 5 -2.99 8.27 43.10
C THR A 5 -3.47 8.03 41.67
N ALA A 6 -2.92 8.77 40.71
CA ALA A 6 -3.09 8.49 39.30
C ALA A 6 -2.50 7.11 38.97
N SER A 7 -3.34 6.12 38.70
CA SER A 7 -2.89 4.82 38.23
C SER A 7 -2.29 5.00 36.83
N LEU A 8 -0.97 4.84 36.70
CA LEU A 8 -0.30 4.80 35.40
C LEU A 8 -0.82 3.57 34.66
N ASN A 9 -1.71 3.81 33.70
CA ASN A 9 -2.38 2.77 32.95
C ASN A 9 -1.32 2.01 32.13
N THR A 10 -0.87 0.87 32.66
CA THR A 10 0.14 0.03 32.05
C THR A 10 -0.55 -1.04 31.21
N ALA A 11 -0.80 -0.75 29.93
CA ALA A 11 -1.10 -1.75 28.89
C ALA A 11 -0.30 -3.05 29.12
N SER A 12 -1.05 -4.15 29.21
CA SER A 12 -0.53 -5.44 29.63
C SER A 12 0.48 -6.01 28.60
N PRO A 13 1.42 -6.88 29.01
CA PRO A 13 2.37 -7.54 28.09
C PRO A 13 1.70 -8.25 26.90
N THR A 14 0.42 -8.62 27.05
CA THR A 14 -0.41 -9.26 26.03
C THR A 14 -0.75 -8.31 24.88
N GLU A 15 -1.05 -7.03 25.17
CA GLU A 15 -1.38 -6.03 24.14
C GLU A 15 -0.21 -5.77 23.18
N GLY A 16 1.01 -5.66 23.71
CA GLY A 16 2.22 -5.48 22.90
C GLY A 16 2.48 -6.65 21.95
N LYS A 17 2.26 -7.89 22.42
CA LYS A 17 2.39 -9.10 21.60
C LYS A 17 1.34 -9.16 20.49
N THR A 18 0.10 -8.77 20.78
CA THR A 18 -0.99 -8.72 19.79
C THR A 18 -0.70 -7.70 18.69
N LEU A 19 -0.23 -6.50 19.05
CA LEU A 19 0.16 -5.47 18.09
C LEU A 19 1.30 -5.94 17.18
N ALA A 20 2.35 -6.55 17.75
CA ALA A 20 3.48 -7.07 16.99
C ALA A 20 3.05 -8.17 16.00
N ARG A 21 2.18 -9.11 16.43
CA ARG A 21 1.64 -10.16 15.55
C ARG A 21 0.78 -9.59 14.42
N ALA A 22 -0.09 -8.64 14.72
CA ALA A 22 -0.91 -7.97 13.70
C ALA A 22 -0.03 -7.22 12.68
N THR A 23 0.99 -6.51 13.17
CA THR A 23 1.96 -5.80 12.31
C THR A 23 2.71 -6.77 11.41
N ALA A 24 3.19 -7.90 11.96
CA ALA A 24 3.88 -8.94 11.19
C ALA A 24 2.96 -9.58 10.13
N ALA A 25 1.71 -9.89 10.48
CA ALA A 25 0.74 -10.44 9.55
C ALA A 25 0.41 -9.47 8.40
N LEU A 26 0.26 -8.18 8.71
CA LEU A 26 0.02 -7.15 7.69
C LEU A 26 1.24 -6.94 6.79
N LEU A 27 2.47 -6.96 7.33
CA LEU A 27 3.69 -6.90 6.52
C LEU A 27 3.82 -8.12 5.59
N PHE A 28 3.42 -9.30 6.07
CA PHE A 28 3.39 -10.50 5.22
C PHE A 28 2.36 -10.36 4.11
N LEU A 29 1.13 -9.91 4.43
CA LEU A 29 0.10 -9.63 3.44
C LEU A 29 0.54 -8.57 2.41
N GLU A 30 1.21 -7.51 2.87
CA GLU A 30 1.77 -6.44 2.03
C GLU A 30 2.77 -6.99 1.02
N THR A 31 3.61 -7.94 1.44
CA THR A 31 4.57 -8.61 0.57
C THR A 31 3.86 -9.42 -0.52
N LEU A 32 2.80 -10.15 -0.17
CA LEU A 32 2.01 -10.90 -1.15
C LEU A 32 1.28 -9.96 -2.13
N LEU A 33 0.71 -8.86 -1.62
CA LEU A 33 0.06 -7.85 -2.42
C LEU A 33 1.03 -7.11 -3.36
N MET A 34 2.30 -6.98 -2.99
CA MET A 34 3.31 -6.39 -3.87
C MET A 34 3.61 -7.28 -5.09
N ILE A 35 3.59 -8.60 -4.91
CA ILE A 35 3.91 -9.57 -5.98
C ILE A 35 2.75 -9.69 -6.97
N ALA A 36 1.50 -9.63 -6.50
CA ALA A 36 0.33 -9.92 -7.32
C ALA A 36 0.18 -9.03 -8.58
N PRO A 37 0.36 -7.69 -8.53
CA PRO A 37 0.33 -6.83 -9.71
C PRO A 37 1.40 -7.19 -10.74
N ILE A 38 2.61 -7.57 -10.31
CA ILE A 38 3.71 -7.95 -11.20
C ILE A 38 3.31 -9.18 -12.01
N VAL A 39 2.77 -10.20 -11.35
CA VAL A 39 2.36 -11.45 -12.00
C VAL A 39 1.17 -11.20 -12.94
N ILE A 40 0.13 -10.51 -12.46
CA ILE A 40 -1.11 -10.31 -13.22
C ILE A 40 -0.89 -9.38 -14.41
N LEU A 41 -0.28 -8.22 -14.19
CA LEU A 41 -0.04 -7.23 -15.26
C LEU A 41 1.08 -7.68 -16.20
N GLY A 42 2.09 -8.38 -15.69
CA GLY A 42 3.14 -9.00 -16.50
C GLY A 42 2.56 -9.99 -17.50
N ALA A 43 1.68 -10.90 -17.04
CA ALA A 43 1.01 -11.85 -17.93
C ALA A 43 0.00 -11.19 -18.89
N ALA A 44 -0.72 -10.17 -18.43
CA ALA A 44 -1.79 -9.54 -19.21
C ALA A 44 -1.28 -8.61 -20.31
N ILE A 45 -0.34 -7.72 -19.97
CA ILE A 45 0.09 -6.63 -20.86
C ILE A 45 1.61 -6.50 -20.95
N ASN A 46 2.39 -7.45 -20.42
CA ASN A 46 3.85 -7.36 -20.34
C ASN A 46 4.35 -6.17 -19.49
N TRP A 47 3.63 -5.83 -18.43
CA TRP A 47 4.05 -4.78 -17.51
C TRP A 47 5.30 -5.22 -16.72
N PRO A 48 6.31 -4.35 -16.48
CA PRO A 48 6.33 -2.91 -16.79
C PRO A 48 6.89 -2.55 -18.17
N ALA A 49 7.42 -3.51 -18.93
CA ALA A 49 8.02 -3.26 -20.25
C ALA A 49 7.02 -2.63 -21.24
N SER A 50 5.72 -2.91 -21.06
CA SER A 50 4.63 -2.28 -21.80
C SER A 50 4.59 -0.75 -21.69
N LEU A 51 5.27 -0.15 -20.72
CA LEU A 51 5.32 1.32 -20.57
C LEU A 51 6.22 1.99 -21.61
N ASP A 52 7.13 1.23 -22.22
CA ASP A 52 8.05 1.69 -23.25
C ASP A 52 7.48 1.45 -24.67
N GLU A 53 6.38 0.72 -24.77
CA GLU A 53 5.71 0.40 -26.03
C GLU A 53 4.79 1.54 -26.49
N PRO A 54 4.60 1.72 -27.82
CA PRO A 54 3.73 2.77 -28.34
C PRO A 54 2.25 2.49 -28.02
N ALA A 55 1.45 3.56 -27.98
CA ALA A 55 0.02 3.49 -27.68
C ALA A 55 -0.76 2.54 -28.62
N SER A 56 -0.33 2.43 -29.88
CA SER A 56 -0.91 1.50 -30.87
C SER A 56 -0.75 0.02 -30.51
N VAL A 57 0.19 -0.32 -29.62
CA VAL A 57 0.39 -1.68 -29.10
C VAL A 57 -0.34 -1.84 -27.77
N VAL A 58 -0.15 -0.90 -26.84
CA VAL A 58 -0.61 -1.06 -25.45
C VAL A 58 -2.12 -0.83 -25.29
N LEU A 59 -2.70 0.16 -25.98
CA LEU A 59 -4.11 0.51 -25.79
C LEU A 59 -5.05 -0.63 -26.23
N PRO A 60 -4.86 -1.28 -27.39
CA PRO A 60 -5.66 -2.46 -27.74
C PRO A 60 -5.51 -3.61 -26.74
N LEU A 61 -4.31 -3.84 -26.21
CA LEU A 61 -4.06 -4.87 -25.18
C LEU A 61 -4.80 -4.57 -23.87
N ILE A 62 -4.87 -3.30 -23.45
CA ILE A 62 -5.64 -2.89 -22.27
C ILE A 62 -7.13 -3.20 -22.44
N VAL A 63 -7.69 -2.99 -23.65
CA VAL A 63 -9.09 -3.34 -23.93
C VAL A 63 -9.27 -4.86 -23.93
N ALA A 64 -8.41 -5.58 -24.64
CA ALA A 64 -8.45 -7.03 -24.76
C ALA A 64 -8.32 -7.76 -23.42
N GLN A 65 -7.51 -7.22 -22.50
CA GLN A 65 -7.22 -7.80 -21.19
C GLN A 65 -7.82 -6.99 -20.02
N SER A 66 -8.91 -6.26 -20.28
CA SER A 66 -9.49 -5.29 -19.34
C SER A 66 -9.78 -5.86 -17.94
N GLY A 67 -10.22 -7.12 -17.83
CA GLY A 67 -10.44 -7.78 -16.55
C GLY A 67 -9.16 -7.94 -15.73
N ALA A 68 -8.11 -8.49 -16.34
CA ALA A 68 -6.81 -8.70 -15.69
C ALA A 68 -6.12 -7.36 -15.37
N VAL A 69 -6.19 -6.39 -16.28
CA VAL A 69 -5.63 -5.04 -16.08
C VAL A 69 -6.31 -4.34 -14.89
N ARG A 70 -7.64 -4.38 -14.81
CA ARG A 70 -8.39 -3.82 -13.66
C ARG A 70 -8.01 -4.52 -12.36
N LEU A 71 -7.94 -5.85 -12.35
CA LEU A 71 -7.55 -6.61 -11.17
C LEU A 71 -6.13 -6.28 -10.70
N GLY A 72 -5.16 -6.26 -11.61
CA GLY A 72 -3.76 -5.98 -11.31
C GLY A 72 -3.55 -4.58 -10.74
N TYR A 73 -4.12 -3.54 -11.37
CA TYR A 73 -4.05 -2.18 -10.83
C TYR A 73 -4.87 -1.98 -9.56
N PHE A 74 -5.99 -2.70 -9.38
CA PHE A 74 -6.74 -2.68 -8.13
C PHE A 74 -5.94 -3.26 -6.96
N LEU A 75 -5.27 -4.40 -7.15
CA LEU A 75 -4.38 -4.98 -6.15
C LEU A 75 -3.18 -4.06 -5.87
N TYR A 76 -2.66 -3.39 -6.89
CA TYR A 76 -1.60 -2.40 -6.70
C TYR A 76 -2.10 -1.17 -5.91
N LEU A 77 -3.34 -0.74 -6.14
CA LEU A 77 -3.97 0.31 -5.34
C LEU A 77 -4.13 -0.13 -3.88
N LEU A 78 -4.60 -1.36 -3.66
CA LEU A 78 -4.79 -1.91 -2.31
C LEU A 78 -3.47 -1.96 -1.54
N TYR A 79 -2.41 -2.49 -2.14
CA TYR A 79 -1.03 -2.41 -1.62
C TYR A 79 -0.63 -0.96 -1.30
N SER A 80 -0.84 -0.04 -2.25
CA SER A 80 -0.41 1.34 -2.10
C SER A 80 -1.06 2.05 -0.92
N VAL A 81 -2.37 1.81 -0.71
CA VAL A 81 -3.16 2.37 0.40
C VAL A 81 -2.79 1.71 1.72
N LEU A 82 -2.61 0.39 1.74
CA LEU A 82 -2.33 -0.37 2.97
C LEU A 82 -0.95 -0.06 3.58
N PHE A 83 -0.02 0.42 2.76
CA PHE A 83 1.29 0.86 3.22
C PHE A 83 1.23 1.98 4.28
N TRP A 84 0.24 2.88 4.22
CA TRP A 84 0.08 3.94 5.23
C TRP A 84 -0.22 3.37 6.63
N PRO A 85 -1.31 2.62 6.86
CA PRO A 85 -1.59 2.05 8.18
C PRO A 85 -0.47 1.11 8.64
N ILE A 86 0.19 0.39 7.73
CA ILE A 86 1.34 -0.46 8.08
C ILE A 86 2.52 0.39 8.58
N ALA A 87 2.87 1.49 7.91
CA ALA A 87 3.95 2.38 8.36
C ALA A 87 3.70 2.90 9.78
N LEU A 88 2.45 3.27 10.10
CA LEU A 88 2.05 3.69 11.45
C LEU A 88 2.18 2.57 12.48
N LEU A 89 1.76 1.36 12.14
CA LEU A 89 1.85 0.19 13.02
C LEU A 89 3.30 -0.22 13.28
N VAL A 90 4.16 -0.15 12.27
CA VAL A 90 5.60 -0.41 12.41
C VAL A 90 6.21 0.60 13.38
N VAL A 91 5.96 1.89 13.21
CA VAL A 91 6.49 2.92 14.12
C VAL A 91 5.96 2.74 15.55
N ARG A 92 4.68 2.41 15.71
CA ARG A 92 4.10 2.14 17.03
C ARG A 92 4.67 0.88 17.68
N SER A 93 4.93 -0.18 16.90
CA SER A 93 5.52 -1.42 17.42
C SER A 93 6.99 -1.25 17.81
N VAL A 94 7.73 -0.38 17.13
CA VAL A 94 9.14 -0.05 17.45
C VAL A 94 9.25 0.94 18.61
N ALA A 95 8.48 2.03 18.60
CA ALA A 95 8.55 3.06 19.66
C ALA A 95 7.89 2.60 20.97
N GLY A 96 7.00 1.62 20.92
CA GLY A 96 6.20 1.20 22.06
C GLY A 96 5.34 2.35 22.59
N ARG A 97 5.58 2.76 23.85
CA ARG A 97 4.89 3.90 24.47
C ARG A 97 5.72 5.18 24.51
N SER A 98 6.96 5.13 24.05
CA SER A 98 7.84 6.30 24.06
C SER A 98 7.51 7.20 22.88
N THR A 99 7.77 8.50 23.03
CA THR A 99 7.69 9.45 21.91
C THR A 99 8.67 9.00 20.82
N PRO A 100 8.21 8.83 19.56
CA PRO A 100 9.09 8.44 18.48
C PRO A 100 10.18 9.50 18.27
N GLY A 101 11.44 9.07 18.18
CA GLY A 101 12.55 9.96 17.83
C GLY A 101 12.41 10.53 16.42
N LEU A 102 13.14 11.60 16.11
CA LEU A 102 13.06 12.32 14.83
C LEU A 102 13.14 11.39 13.61
N LEU A 103 14.07 10.43 13.63
CA LEU A 103 14.26 9.51 12.51
C LEU A 103 13.03 8.64 12.23
N LEU A 104 12.34 8.21 13.28
CA LEU A 104 11.14 7.38 13.18
C LEU A 104 9.92 8.21 12.73
N GLN A 105 9.85 9.49 13.13
CA GLN A 105 8.86 10.44 12.61
C GLN A 105 9.08 10.71 11.11
N LEU A 106 10.33 10.96 10.70
CA LEU A 106 10.67 11.16 9.28
C LEU A 106 10.35 9.91 8.45
N ALA A 107 10.73 8.73 8.92
CA ALA A 107 10.39 7.45 8.27
C ALA A 107 8.87 7.29 8.11
N THR A 108 8.09 7.62 9.14
CA THR A 108 6.62 7.63 9.06
C THR A 108 6.14 8.61 7.99
N GLY A 109 6.63 9.86 8.02
CA GLY A 109 6.24 10.90 7.08
C GLY A 109 6.50 10.50 5.63
N PHE A 110 7.69 9.98 5.33
CA PHE A 110 8.01 9.44 4.00
C PHE A 110 7.15 8.23 3.62
N GLY A 111 6.86 7.34 4.58
CA GLY A 111 5.98 6.21 4.35
C GLY A 111 4.56 6.64 3.96
N VAL A 112 3.99 7.61 4.68
CA VAL A 112 2.67 8.18 4.36
C VAL A 112 2.70 8.92 3.02
N ALA A 113 3.71 9.76 2.77
CA ALA A 113 3.84 10.47 1.51
C ALA A 113 3.95 9.50 0.31
N SER A 114 4.74 8.44 0.44
CA SER A 114 4.87 7.38 -0.56
C SER A 114 3.53 6.67 -0.82
N ALA A 115 2.76 6.34 0.23
CA ALA A 115 1.44 5.74 0.09
C ALA A 115 0.48 6.64 -0.71
N VAL A 116 0.45 7.93 -0.41
CA VAL A 116 -0.39 8.92 -1.11
C VAL A 116 0.04 9.07 -2.57
N LEU A 117 1.33 9.30 -2.84
CA LEU A 117 1.83 9.52 -4.19
C LEU A 117 1.61 8.32 -5.10
N ARG A 118 1.88 7.10 -4.60
CA ARG A 118 1.62 5.86 -5.34
C ARG A 118 0.13 5.68 -5.61
N THR A 119 -0.72 5.91 -4.61
CA THR A 119 -2.18 5.84 -4.77
C THR A 119 -2.68 6.75 -5.89
N LEU A 120 -2.25 8.01 -5.90
CA LEU A 120 -2.62 8.96 -6.96
C LEU A 120 -2.13 8.51 -8.35
N GLY A 121 -0.91 7.99 -8.44
CA GLY A 121 -0.36 7.45 -9.69
C GLY A 121 -1.15 6.26 -10.23
N ILE A 122 -1.62 5.36 -9.36
CA ILE A 122 -2.35 4.14 -9.76
C ILE A 122 -3.81 4.41 -10.12
N ILE A 123 -4.46 5.38 -9.48
CA ILE A 123 -5.84 5.79 -9.84
C ILE A 123 -5.96 6.13 -11.33
N ARG A 124 -4.92 6.75 -11.92
CA ARG A 124 -4.88 7.05 -13.36
C ARG A 124 -5.07 5.79 -14.24
N TRP A 125 -4.51 4.66 -13.83
CA TRP A 125 -4.55 3.42 -14.58
C TRP A 125 -5.88 2.66 -14.42
N LEU A 126 -6.61 2.90 -13.33
CA LEU A 126 -7.92 2.29 -13.09
C LEU A 126 -9.07 3.03 -13.79
N PHE A 127 -9.00 4.36 -13.89
CA PHE A 127 -10.12 5.18 -14.34
C PHE A 127 -9.89 5.85 -15.70
N PRO A 128 -8.97 6.83 -15.87
CA PRO A 128 -8.70 7.43 -17.18
C PRO A 128 -8.25 6.44 -18.25
N MET A 129 -7.33 5.53 -17.92
CA MET A 129 -6.64 4.75 -18.94
C MET A 129 -7.55 3.76 -19.70
N PRO A 130 -8.49 3.03 -19.05
CA PRO A 130 -9.46 2.21 -19.75
C PRO A 130 -10.40 3.01 -20.67
N LEU A 131 -10.78 4.24 -20.27
CA LEU A 131 -11.60 5.12 -21.11
C LEU A 131 -10.83 5.58 -22.35
N LEU A 132 -9.56 5.97 -22.17
CA LEU A 132 -8.68 6.33 -23.27
C LEU A 132 -8.50 5.16 -24.24
N ALA A 133 -8.25 3.96 -23.72
CA ALA A 133 -8.06 2.76 -24.53
C ALA A 133 -9.31 2.41 -25.35
N GLN A 134 -10.51 2.55 -24.76
CA GLN A 134 -11.78 2.35 -25.49
C GLN A 134 -12.04 3.42 -26.55
N SER A 135 -11.58 4.66 -26.36
CA SER A 135 -11.74 5.72 -27.37
C SER A 135 -10.75 5.61 -28.53
N TYR A 136 -9.68 4.83 -28.38
CA TYR A 136 -8.64 4.65 -29.37
C TYR A 136 -8.97 3.55 -30.40
N VAL A 137 -9.66 2.50 -29.96
CA VAL A 137 -10.06 1.33 -30.77
C VAL A 137 -11.44 1.58 -31.38
#